data_AF-A0A1D6HHY3-F1
#
_entry.id   AF-A0A1D6HHY3-F1
#
_cell.length_a   1.000
_cell.length_b   1.000
_cell.length_c   1.000
_cell.angle_alpha   90.00
_cell.angle_beta   90.00
_cell.angle_gamma   90.00
#
_symmetry.space_group_name_H-M   'P 1'
#
loop_
_entity.id
_entity.type
_entity.pdbx_description
1 polymer ?
#
loop_
_entity_poly.entity_id
_entity_poly.type
_entity_poly.pdbx_seq_one_letter_code
_entity_poly.pdbx_strand_id
1 'polypeptide(L)'
;MVLHYAAGLADAHVGAPVRDAVIAVPPYFGQAERRALTQAAQLAGINVLSLINEHAGAALQYGIDKDFSNASRHVIFYDMGAGSTYAALVYYSAYNAKEFGKTVSVNQFQVKDVRWNSELGGVQMEMRLVNYFAAQFNKQLGDGVDIRQSPKAMAKLKKQVKRTKEILSANTAAPISVESLYNDVDFRSTITREKFEELCEDLWEQALTPVKEVLTHSGMKIDDIYAVELIGGATRVPKLQAKLQEFLGRRGLDKHLDADEAIVLGASLHAANLSDGIKLNRKLGMIDGSTYAFVLEIDGLDYVKDESIDQILVPRMKKMPIKMFRSIRHTKDFDVSLNYDKAYELPPGIPSHKFAEYSVSGLTDASEKYANRNLSAPIKANLHFSLSRSGIIALDRAEAVIEITEWVEVPKKILTLESNITNQNSSSEVGAANSTTDSKENLSSGSNTNSSTPIDESNAQEIITEKVLKKRTFRVPLKVVEKTTGAGTILSKELYSEAKNRLEALDKKDAERRKTAELKNNLESYIYSMKEKLEESADILTVSTEQERESFAEKLSEVQDWLYMDGEDAQANEFKERLDQLKAIGDPILFRLNELKTRPTACENARLYLDELQKACLISQN
;
A
#
# COMPACT_ATOMS: atom_id res chain seq x y z
N MET A 1 1.47 -4.33 14.80
CA MET A 1 2.22 -3.41 15.68
C MET A 1 2.82 -2.24 14.89
N VAL A 2 3.84 -2.40 14.04
CA VAL A 2 4.47 -1.26 13.31
C VAL A 2 3.44 -0.46 12.49
N LEU A 3 2.58 -1.14 11.73
CA LEU A 3 1.51 -0.48 10.98
C LEU A 3 0.50 0.24 11.88
N HIS A 4 0.19 -0.32 13.06
CA HIS A 4 -0.71 0.31 14.03
C HIS A 4 -0.09 1.60 14.60
N TYR A 5 1.20 1.56 14.93
CA TYR A 5 1.94 2.76 15.35
C TYR A 5 1.97 3.83 14.25
N ALA A 6 2.27 3.43 13.00
CA ALA A 6 2.26 4.36 11.87
C ALA A 6 0.87 4.97 11.61
N ALA A 7 -0.20 4.18 11.71
CA ALA A 7 -1.57 4.69 11.65
C ALA A 7 -1.85 5.68 12.80
N GLY A 8 -1.37 5.41 14.01
CA GLY A 8 -1.47 6.34 15.13
C GLY A 8 -0.77 7.68 14.90
N LEU A 9 0.40 7.67 14.22
CA LEU A 9 1.07 8.91 13.82
C LEU A 9 0.25 9.69 12.78
N ALA A 10 -0.34 9.00 11.82
CA ALA A 10 -1.22 9.63 10.82
C ALA A 10 -2.48 10.21 11.47
N ASP A 11 -3.14 9.45 12.36
CA ASP A 11 -4.31 9.87 13.12
C ASP A 11 -3.99 11.15 13.92
N ALA A 12 -2.83 11.20 14.59
CA ALA A 12 -2.39 12.35 15.38
C ALA A 12 -2.07 13.58 14.52
N HIS A 13 -1.46 13.40 13.35
CA HIS A 13 -1.12 14.50 12.45
C HIS A 13 -2.36 15.12 11.80
N VAL A 14 -3.33 14.29 11.39
CA VAL A 14 -4.56 14.73 10.71
C VAL A 14 -5.64 15.18 11.71
N GLY A 15 -5.63 14.64 12.93
CA GLY A 15 -6.69 14.85 13.92
C GLY A 15 -7.94 14.00 13.66
N ALA A 16 -7.86 13.01 12.77
CA ALA A 16 -8.96 12.10 12.43
C ALA A 16 -8.43 10.70 12.07
N PRO A 17 -9.25 9.63 12.25
CA PRO A 17 -8.88 8.28 11.86
C PRO A 17 -8.53 8.13 10.37
N VAL A 18 -7.32 7.68 10.08
CA VAL A 18 -6.85 7.30 8.74
C VAL A 18 -6.88 5.77 8.64
N ARG A 19 -7.74 5.25 7.77
CA ARG A 19 -7.98 3.80 7.64
C ARG A 19 -7.64 3.24 6.27
N ASP A 20 -7.65 4.07 5.23
CA ASP A 20 -7.23 3.64 3.89
C ASP A 20 -5.76 3.96 3.67
N ALA A 21 -5.00 2.98 3.14
CA ALA A 21 -3.58 3.15 2.85
C ALA A 21 -3.15 2.44 1.57
N VAL A 22 -2.13 2.99 0.92
CA VAL A 22 -1.27 2.29 -0.02
C VAL A 22 0.04 2.00 0.68
N ILE A 23 0.54 0.77 0.57
CA ILE A 23 1.78 0.36 1.23
C ILE A 23 2.82 0.05 0.15
N ALA A 24 3.98 0.69 0.22
CA ALA A 24 5.11 0.38 -0.66
C ALA A 24 5.76 -0.95 -0.28
N VAL A 25 6.09 -1.78 -1.28
CA VAL A 25 6.74 -3.08 -1.09
C VAL A 25 7.95 -3.25 -2.02
N PRO A 26 8.99 -3.97 -1.57
CA PRO A 26 10.13 -4.27 -2.43
C PRO A 26 9.73 -5.04 -3.69
N PRO A 27 10.44 -4.87 -4.82
CA PRO A 27 10.10 -5.55 -6.07
C PRO A 27 10.15 -7.09 -5.98
N TYR A 28 10.97 -7.62 -5.07
CA TYR A 28 11.14 -9.06 -4.87
C TYR A 28 10.06 -9.69 -3.98
N PHE A 29 9.12 -8.93 -3.41
CA PHE A 29 8.01 -9.52 -2.64
C PHE A 29 7.14 -10.43 -3.52
N GLY A 30 7.05 -11.70 -3.13
CA GLY A 30 6.19 -12.70 -3.73
C GLY A 30 4.76 -12.70 -3.16
N GLN A 31 4.03 -13.77 -3.46
CA GLN A 31 2.64 -13.97 -3.01
C GLN A 31 2.55 -14.11 -1.49
N ALA A 32 3.47 -14.83 -0.85
CA ALA A 32 3.43 -15.07 0.58
C ALA A 32 3.61 -13.77 1.38
N GLU A 33 4.61 -12.97 1.02
CA GLU A 33 4.93 -11.70 1.67
C GLU A 33 3.81 -10.67 1.47
N ARG A 34 3.28 -10.55 0.24
CA ARG A 34 2.17 -9.65 -0.07
C ARG A 34 0.92 -10.00 0.73
N ARG A 35 0.54 -11.28 0.79
CA ARG A 35 -0.61 -11.75 1.58
C ARG A 35 -0.38 -11.52 3.07
N ALA A 36 0.82 -11.80 3.59
CA ALA A 36 1.14 -11.58 4.99
C ALA A 36 1.04 -10.09 5.36
N LEU A 37 1.53 -9.19 4.50
CA LEU A 37 1.45 -7.76 4.73
C LEU A 37 0.01 -7.24 4.70
N THR A 38 -0.82 -7.69 3.77
CA THR A 38 -2.26 -7.34 3.75
C THR A 38 -2.98 -7.83 5.00
N GLN A 39 -2.69 -9.04 5.48
CA GLN A 39 -3.27 -9.57 6.72
C GLN A 39 -2.79 -8.78 7.95
N ALA A 40 -1.50 -8.41 8.00
CA ALA A 40 -0.95 -7.58 9.07
C ALA A 40 -1.59 -6.17 9.09
N ALA A 41 -1.86 -5.60 7.92
CA ALA A 41 -2.57 -4.32 7.80
C ALA A 41 -4.03 -4.45 8.27
N GLN A 42 -4.72 -5.54 7.92
CA GLN A 42 -6.07 -5.81 8.38
C GLN A 42 -6.13 -5.93 9.92
N LEU A 43 -5.18 -6.63 10.53
CA LEU A 43 -5.04 -6.71 11.99
C LEU A 43 -4.74 -5.34 12.63
N ALA A 44 -4.09 -4.43 11.91
CA ALA A 44 -3.85 -3.06 12.35
C ALA A 44 -5.06 -2.12 12.12
N GLY A 45 -6.17 -2.61 11.55
CA GLY A 45 -7.34 -1.80 11.23
C GLY A 45 -7.18 -0.93 9.98
N ILE A 46 -6.24 -1.29 9.09
CA ILE A 46 -5.93 -0.56 7.86
C ILE A 46 -6.51 -1.32 6.66
N ASN A 47 -7.31 -0.63 5.86
CA ASN A 47 -7.77 -1.05 4.55
C ASN A 47 -6.69 -0.75 3.50
N VAL A 48 -6.10 -1.81 2.94
CA VAL A 48 -5.06 -1.69 1.92
C VAL A 48 -5.69 -1.50 0.54
N LEU A 49 -5.63 -0.28 0.01
CA LEU A 49 -6.14 0.04 -1.33
C LEU A 49 -5.30 -0.62 -2.43
N SER A 50 -3.97 -0.65 -2.23
CA SER A 50 -2.99 -1.30 -3.11
C SER A 50 -1.67 -1.50 -2.36
N LEU A 51 -0.98 -2.60 -2.67
CA LEU A 51 0.47 -2.70 -2.46
C LEU A 51 1.17 -2.21 -3.73
N ILE A 52 1.89 -1.09 -3.63
CA ILE A 52 2.64 -0.50 -4.74
C ILE A 52 4.09 -0.96 -4.67
N ASN A 53 4.71 -1.33 -5.79
CA ASN A 53 6.14 -1.60 -5.77
C ASN A 53 6.92 -0.30 -5.52
N GLU A 54 8.01 -0.36 -4.76
CA GLU A 54 8.86 0.80 -4.42
C GLU A 54 9.25 1.63 -5.65
N HIS A 55 9.74 0.96 -6.70
CA HIS A 55 10.14 1.59 -7.96
C HIS A 55 8.96 2.27 -8.69
N ALA A 56 7.74 1.73 -8.59
CA ALA A 56 6.57 2.35 -9.19
C ALA A 56 6.14 3.60 -8.41
N GLY A 57 6.29 3.59 -7.08
CA GLY A 57 6.11 4.78 -6.24
C GLY A 57 7.11 5.88 -6.61
N ALA A 58 8.40 5.55 -6.65
CA ALA A 58 9.45 6.46 -7.11
C ALA A 58 9.19 7.02 -8.52
N ALA A 59 8.79 6.13 -9.44
CA ALA A 59 8.49 6.53 -10.81
C ALA A 59 7.30 7.48 -10.92
N LEU A 60 6.26 7.27 -10.10
CA LEU A 60 5.10 8.15 -10.01
C LEU A 60 5.51 9.53 -9.49
N GLN A 61 6.32 9.59 -8.43
CA GLN A 61 6.82 10.85 -7.88
C GLN A 61 7.72 11.60 -8.87
N TYR A 62 8.58 10.89 -9.62
CA TYR A 62 9.43 11.50 -10.64
C TYR A 62 8.64 12.12 -11.80
N GLY A 63 7.55 11.46 -12.21
CA GLY A 63 6.81 11.82 -13.40
C GLY A 63 5.70 12.86 -13.18
N ILE A 64 5.22 13.06 -11.95
CA ILE A 64 4.00 13.84 -11.69
C ILE A 64 4.13 15.32 -12.10
N ASP A 65 5.34 15.88 -12.01
CA ASP A 65 5.62 17.28 -12.34
C ASP A 65 6.39 17.45 -13.66
N LYS A 66 6.50 16.39 -14.47
CA LYS A 66 7.22 16.41 -15.75
C LYS A 66 6.26 16.29 -16.93
N ASP A 67 6.67 16.87 -18.05
CA ASP A 67 5.97 16.75 -19.33
C ASP A 67 6.75 15.83 -20.28
N PHE A 68 6.05 14.83 -20.82
CA PHE A 68 6.57 13.85 -21.76
C PHE A 68 5.86 13.91 -23.13
N SER A 69 5.09 14.96 -23.37
CA SER A 69 4.39 15.21 -24.64
C SER A 69 5.33 15.29 -25.85
N ASN A 70 6.51 15.86 -25.65
CA ASN A 70 7.48 16.14 -26.73
C ASN A 70 8.60 15.09 -26.85
N ALA A 71 8.85 14.29 -25.81
CA ALA A 71 9.92 13.29 -25.82
C ALA A 71 9.66 12.18 -24.80
N SER A 72 9.78 10.93 -25.25
CA SER A 72 9.84 9.78 -24.36
C SER A 72 11.23 9.61 -23.74
N ARG A 73 11.29 9.00 -22.56
CA ARG A 73 12.53 8.88 -21.78
C ARG A 73 12.62 7.51 -21.11
N HIS A 74 13.79 6.89 -21.19
CA HIS A 74 14.13 5.72 -20.38
C HIS A 74 14.91 6.17 -19.15
N VAL A 75 14.39 5.93 -17.96
CA VAL A 75 15.02 6.29 -16.69
C VAL A 75 15.26 5.03 -15.90
N ILE A 76 16.46 4.88 -15.33
CA ILE A 76 16.73 3.83 -14.35
C ILE A 76 16.60 4.43 -12.96
N PHE A 77 15.75 3.83 -12.12
CA PHE A 77 15.74 4.09 -10.69
C PHE A 77 16.65 3.06 -10.03
N TYR A 78 17.73 3.52 -9.41
CA TYR A 78 18.63 2.68 -8.63
C TYR A 78 18.41 2.96 -7.15
N ASP A 79 17.91 1.97 -6.43
CA ASP A 79 17.71 2.04 -4.99
C ASP A 79 18.71 1.16 -4.25
N MET A 80 19.32 1.71 -3.21
CA MET A 80 19.97 0.91 -2.18
C MET A 80 19.53 1.37 -0.80
N GLY A 81 18.62 0.61 -0.21
CA GLY A 81 18.14 0.80 1.15
C GLY A 81 19.05 0.17 2.21
N ALA A 82 18.45 -0.18 3.35
CA ALA A 82 19.18 -0.80 4.45
C ALA A 82 19.52 -2.28 4.17
N GLY A 83 18.59 -3.06 3.61
CA GLY A 83 18.74 -4.51 3.46
C GLY A 83 18.81 -5.04 2.03
N SER A 84 18.41 -4.24 1.05
CA SER A 84 18.30 -4.68 -0.35
C SER A 84 18.65 -3.55 -1.32
N THR A 85 18.97 -3.96 -2.54
CA THR A 85 19.32 -3.09 -3.67
C THR A 85 18.49 -3.49 -4.87
N TYR A 86 17.98 -2.54 -5.65
CA TYR A 86 17.36 -2.84 -6.94
C TYR A 86 17.65 -1.77 -7.99
N ALA A 87 17.49 -2.16 -9.25
CA ALA A 87 17.44 -1.25 -10.38
C ALA A 87 16.14 -1.49 -11.15
N ALA A 88 15.42 -0.43 -11.52
CA ALA A 88 14.19 -0.52 -12.31
C ALA A 88 14.27 0.37 -13.54
N LEU A 89 14.07 -0.19 -14.72
CA LEU A 89 13.97 0.54 -15.98
C LEU A 89 12.53 0.99 -16.20
N VAL A 90 12.34 2.29 -16.32
CA VAL A 90 11.04 2.92 -16.50
C VAL A 90 11.03 3.73 -17.79
N TYR A 91 9.98 3.53 -18.60
CA TYR A 91 9.75 4.27 -19.83
C TYR A 91 8.65 5.30 -19.64
N TYR A 92 8.99 6.57 -19.73
CA TYR A 92 8.05 7.69 -19.70
C TYR A 92 7.65 8.10 -21.11
N SER A 93 6.37 8.40 -21.31
CA SER A 93 5.79 8.83 -22.59
C SER A 93 4.50 9.60 -22.35
N ALA A 94 3.91 10.15 -23.41
CA ALA A 94 2.56 10.69 -23.38
C ALA A 94 1.69 10.03 -24.46
N TYR A 95 0.38 10.01 -24.25
CA TYR A 95 -0.61 9.60 -25.24
C TYR A 95 -1.76 10.59 -25.30
N ASN A 96 -2.43 10.67 -26.45
CA ASN A 96 -3.57 11.53 -26.63
C ASN A 96 -4.85 10.82 -26.16
N ALA A 97 -5.57 11.44 -25.22
CA ALA A 97 -6.87 11.00 -24.73
C ALA A 97 -7.96 12.02 -25.08
N LYS A 98 -9.22 11.57 -25.18
CA LYS A 98 -10.37 12.47 -25.28
C LYS A 98 -10.97 12.70 -23.90
N GLU A 99 -10.87 13.92 -23.39
CA GLU A 99 -11.58 14.35 -22.18
C GLU A 99 -12.60 15.43 -22.57
N PHE A 100 -13.89 15.19 -22.28
CA PHE A 100 -15.00 16.11 -22.60
C PHE A 100 -15.00 16.60 -24.07
N GLY A 101 -14.65 15.72 -25.01
CA GLY A 101 -14.60 16.03 -26.44
C GLY A 101 -13.34 16.78 -26.90
N LYS A 102 -12.44 17.16 -25.99
CA LYS A 102 -11.14 17.76 -26.32
C LYS A 102 -10.03 16.71 -26.29
N THR A 103 -9.09 16.80 -27.24
CA THR A 103 -7.86 16.00 -27.22
C THR A 103 -6.91 16.59 -26.18
N VAL A 104 -6.58 15.80 -25.18
CA VAL A 104 -5.64 16.16 -24.10
C VAL A 104 -4.46 15.19 -24.14
N SER A 105 -3.25 15.71 -24.04
CA SER A 105 -2.05 14.89 -23.89
C SER A 105 -1.96 14.44 -22.43
N VAL A 106 -1.91 13.12 -22.22
CA VAL A 106 -1.84 12.50 -20.90
C VAL A 106 -0.49 11.80 -20.76
N ASN A 107 0.27 12.22 -19.76
CA ASN A 107 1.54 11.60 -19.44
C ASN A 107 1.32 10.21 -18.83
N GLN A 108 2.25 9.29 -19.08
CA GLN A 108 2.26 7.96 -18.49
C GLN A 108 3.69 7.44 -18.31
N PHE A 109 3.84 6.43 -17.47
CA PHE A 109 5.04 5.61 -17.41
C PHE A 109 4.72 4.13 -17.45
N GLN A 110 5.68 3.34 -17.94
CA GLN A 110 5.65 1.90 -17.88
C GLN A 110 6.95 1.37 -17.25
N VAL A 111 6.82 0.55 -16.22
CA VAL A 111 7.95 -0.24 -15.71
C VAL A 111 8.24 -1.34 -16.73
N LYS A 112 9.44 -1.31 -17.32
CA LYS A 112 9.86 -2.24 -18.37
C LYS A 112 10.55 -3.47 -17.79
N ASP A 113 11.43 -3.26 -16.82
CA ASP A 113 12.09 -4.33 -16.08
C ASP A 113 12.53 -3.84 -14.69
N VAL A 114 12.74 -4.76 -13.77
CA VAL A 114 13.30 -4.53 -12.44
C VAL A 114 14.14 -5.72 -12.01
N ARG A 115 15.32 -5.49 -11.44
CA ARG A 115 16.22 -6.53 -10.91
C ARG A 115 16.73 -6.11 -9.55
N TRP A 116 17.15 -7.06 -8.74
CA TRP A 116 17.45 -6.81 -7.34
C TRP A 116 18.55 -7.72 -6.82
N ASN A 117 19.14 -7.29 -5.72
CA ASN A 117 19.86 -8.14 -4.79
C ASN A 117 19.20 -7.94 -3.41
N SER A 118 18.48 -8.96 -2.94
CA SER A 118 17.73 -8.91 -1.69
C SER A 118 18.58 -9.03 -0.43
N GLU A 119 19.87 -9.34 -0.58
CA GLU A 119 20.81 -9.57 0.52
C GLU A 119 21.87 -8.48 0.62
N LEU A 120 21.77 -7.43 -0.19
CA LEU A 120 22.75 -6.34 -0.25
C LEU A 120 22.09 -5.00 0.03
N GLY A 121 22.53 -4.32 1.09
CA GLY A 121 22.20 -2.93 1.36
C GLY A 121 23.18 -2.30 2.35
N GLY A 122 22.78 -1.18 2.95
CA GLY A 122 23.59 -0.46 3.92
C GLY A 122 23.99 -1.28 5.16
N VAL A 123 23.21 -2.28 5.56
CA VAL A 123 23.49 -3.15 6.72
C VAL A 123 24.70 -4.04 6.47
N GLN A 124 24.91 -4.54 5.25
CA GLN A 124 26.06 -5.37 4.90
C GLN A 124 27.35 -4.56 5.04
N MET A 125 27.33 -3.29 4.62
CA MET A 125 28.44 -2.34 4.81
C MET A 125 28.69 -2.07 6.29
N GLU A 126 27.62 -1.83 7.07
CA GLU A 126 27.72 -1.67 8.53
C GLU A 126 28.33 -2.90 9.19
N MET A 127 27.95 -4.10 8.76
CA MET A 127 28.47 -5.34 9.32
C MET A 127 29.97 -5.53 9.03
N ARG A 128 30.51 -5.04 7.90
CA ARG A 128 31.96 -5.02 7.66
C ARG A 128 32.68 -4.17 8.70
N LEU A 129 32.17 -2.98 8.97
CA LEU A 129 32.67 -2.07 10.00
C LEU A 129 32.53 -2.65 11.41
N VAL A 130 31.37 -3.22 11.76
CA VAL A 130 31.12 -3.87 13.05
C VAL A 130 32.13 -5.00 13.29
N ASN A 131 32.35 -5.86 12.30
CA ASN A 131 33.29 -6.97 12.44
C ASN A 131 34.73 -6.49 12.59
N TYR A 132 35.11 -5.44 11.85
CA TYR A 132 36.41 -4.78 11.95
C TYR A 132 36.64 -4.20 13.35
N PHE A 133 35.71 -3.39 13.87
CA PHE A 133 35.84 -2.79 15.19
C PHE A 133 35.72 -3.80 16.33
N ALA A 134 34.87 -4.82 16.19
CA ALA A 134 34.81 -5.91 17.15
C ALA A 134 36.16 -6.65 17.22
N ALA A 135 36.81 -6.90 16.08
CA ALA A 135 38.13 -7.52 16.07
C ALA A 135 39.20 -6.62 16.72
N GLN A 136 39.15 -5.30 16.51
CA GLN A 136 40.04 -4.37 17.21
C GLN A 136 39.82 -4.38 18.72
N PHE A 137 38.57 -4.35 19.17
CA PHE A 137 38.27 -4.34 20.60
C PHE A 137 38.57 -5.68 21.28
N ASN A 138 38.32 -6.81 20.62
CA ASN A 138 38.73 -8.13 21.12
C ASN A 138 40.25 -8.19 21.32
N LYS A 139 41.04 -7.61 20.40
CA LYS A 139 42.50 -7.49 20.57
C LYS A 139 42.89 -6.59 21.74
N GLN A 140 42.13 -5.52 21.99
CA GLN A 140 42.34 -4.61 23.13
C GLN A 140 42.01 -5.29 24.46
N LEU A 141 40.94 -6.09 24.53
CA LEU A 141 40.53 -6.80 25.74
C LEU A 141 41.51 -7.90 26.15
N GLY A 142 42.10 -8.61 25.18
CA GLY A 142 42.93 -9.78 25.46
C GLY A 142 42.11 -11.00 25.90
N ASP A 143 42.81 -12.01 26.43
CA ASP A 143 42.23 -13.19 27.12
C ASP A 143 41.24 -14.08 26.32
N GLY A 144 41.24 -13.97 24.99
CA GLY A 144 40.35 -14.76 24.13
C GLY A 144 38.87 -14.33 24.22
N VAL A 145 38.59 -13.15 24.78
CA VAL A 145 37.23 -12.61 24.86
C VAL A 145 36.75 -12.17 23.48
N ASP A 146 35.55 -12.61 23.10
CA ASP A 146 34.87 -12.17 21.87
C ASP A 146 33.57 -11.45 22.19
N ILE A 147 33.54 -10.12 22.00
CA ILE A 147 32.34 -9.31 22.25
C ILE A 147 31.17 -9.69 21.35
N ARG A 148 31.41 -10.40 20.24
CA ARG A 148 30.34 -10.88 19.35
C ARG A 148 29.39 -11.85 20.04
N GLN A 149 29.85 -12.48 21.13
CA GLN A 149 29.04 -13.31 22.01
C GLN A 149 28.18 -12.51 23.00
N SER A 150 28.37 -11.19 23.10
CA SER A 150 27.59 -10.29 23.96
C SER A 150 26.57 -9.49 23.14
N PRO A 151 25.26 -9.81 23.21
CA PRO A 151 24.23 -9.07 22.49
C PRO A 151 24.20 -7.58 22.87
N LYS A 152 24.44 -7.26 24.15
CA LYS A 152 24.47 -5.88 24.66
C LYS A 152 25.63 -5.08 24.06
N ALA A 153 26.84 -5.64 24.05
CA ALA A 153 28.01 -4.99 23.46
C ALA A 153 27.83 -4.78 21.95
N MET A 154 27.35 -5.81 21.25
CA MET A 154 27.09 -5.74 19.81
C MET A 154 26.01 -4.72 19.45
N ALA A 155 24.96 -4.57 20.25
CA ALA A 155 23.93 -3.54 20.04
C ALA A 155 24.51 -2.12 20.19
N LYS A 156 25.32 -1.87 21.23
CA LYS A 156 26.03 -0.60 21.42
C LYS A 156 26.95 -0.29 20.24
N LEU A 157 27.77 -1.27 19.83
CA LEU A 157 28.71 -1.11 18.72
C LEU A 157 27.99 -0.85 17.40
N LYS A 158 26.96 -1.63 17.05
CA LYS A 158 26.15 -1.45 15.83
C LYS A 158 25.55 -0.04 15.75
N LYS A 159 24.98 0.46 16.86
CA LYS A 159 24.43 1.81 16.94
C LYS A 159 25.47 2.87 16.59
N GLN A 160 26.68 2.77 17.15
CA GLN A 160 27.75 3.72 16.87
C GLN A 160 28.33 3.57 15.46
N VAL A 161 28.43 2.33 14.95
CA VAL A 161 28.92 2.06 13.59
C VAL A 161 27.99 2.66 12.53
N LYS A 162 26.68 2.58 12.71
CA LYS A 162 25.73 3.24 11.79
C LYS A 162 26.04 4.73 11.63
N ARG A 163 26.19 5.43 12.76
CA ARG A 163 26.58 6.86 12.78
C ARG A 163 27.95 7.09 12.15
N THR A 164 28.91 6.20 12.41
CA THR A 164 30.27 6.28 11.85
C THR A 164 30.23 6.18 10.32
N LYS A 165 29.47 5.24 9.76
CA LYS A 165 29.25 5.09 8.31
C LYS A 165 28.64 6.36 7.71
N GLU A 166 27.62 6.92 8.34
CA GLU A 166 26.98 8.16 7.88
C GLU A 166 27.96 9.34 7.85
N ILE A 167 28.81 9.48 8.88
CA ILE A 167 29.88 10.49 8.92
C ILE A 167 30.88 10.29 7.77
N LEU A 168 31.25 9.05 7.46
CA LEU A 168 32.18 8.72 6.36
C LEU A 168 31.64 9.06 4.97
N SER A 169 30.31 9.13 4.80
CA SER A 169 29.72 9.60 3.53
C SER A 169 30.03 11.08 3.27
N ALA A 170 30.18 11.89 4.32
CA ALA A 170 30.53 13.31 4.22
C ALA A 170 32.03 13.59 4.41
N ASN A 171 32.70 12.86 5.32
CA ASN A 171 34.08 13.10 5.74
C ASN A 171 35.02 11.97 5.32
N THR A 172 36.31 12.26 5.16
CA THR A 172 37.33 11.25 4.81
C THR A 172 37.79 10.40 6.00
N ALA A 173 37.42 10.78 7.23
CA ALA A 173 37.67 9.99 8.43
C ALA A 173 36.57 10.21 9.47
N ALA A 174 36.39 9.24 10.35
CA ALA A 174 35.41 9.29 11.43
C ALA A 174 35.97 8.65 12.71
N PRO A 175 35.83 9.31 13.87
CA PRO A 175 36.11 8.68 15.15
C PRO A 175 34.97 7.73 15.54
N ILE A 176 35.32 6.65 16.23
CA ILE A 176 34.37 5.78 16.92
C ILE A 176 34.69 5.78 18.41
N SER A 177 33.69 6.07 19.23
CA SER A 177 33.79 6.03 20.68
C SER A 177 32.53 5.38 21.25
N VAL A 178 32.70 4.35 22.06
CA VAL A 178 31.63 3.64 22.74
C VAL A 178 32.01 3.44 24.20
N GLU A 179 31.27 4.09 25.09
CA GLU A 179 31.50 4.02 26.54
C GLU A 179 30.98 2.71 27.13
N SER A 180 31.77 2.15 28.04
CA SER A 180 31.53 0.86 28.68
C SER A 180 31.01 -0.18 27.68
N LEU A 181 31.75 -0.39 26.59
CA LEU A 181 31.34 -1.30 25.52
C LEU A 181 31.19 -2.72 26.07
N TYR A 182 32.13 -3.15 26.90
CA TYR A 182 32.10 -4.44 27.61
C TYR A 182 32.82 -4.34 28.95
N ASN A 183 32.22 -4.85 30.02
CA ASN A 183 32.79 -4.86 31.39
C ASN A 183 33.44 -3.53 31.80
N ASP A 184 32.72 -2.41 31.61
CA ASP A 184 33.17 -1.05 31.91
C ASP A 184 34.46 -0.60 31.20
N VAL A 185 34.86 -1.30 30.14
CA VAL A 185 35.94 -0.90 29.24
C VAL A 185 35.37 -0.09 28.08
N ASP A 186 35.88 1.13 27.93
CA ASP A 186 35.62 1.99 26.79
C ASP A 186 36.32 1.50 25.52
N PHE A 187 35.66 1.68 24.38
CA PHE A 187 36.27 1.50 23.07
C PHE A 187 36.41 2.84 22.36
N ARG A 188 37.63 3.21 21.99
CA ARG A 188 37.93 4.40 21.18
C ARG A 188 38.83 4.00 20.01
N SER A 189 38.45 4.37 18.80
CA SER A 189 39.23 4.12 17.59
C SER A 189 38.90 5.17 16.52
N THR A 190 39.52 5.06 15.36
CA THR A 190 39.25 5.90 14.20
C THR A 190 39.25 5.02 12.94
N ILE A 191 38.56 5.48 11.90
CA ILE A 191 38.64 4.84 10.58
C ILE A 191 38.61 5.90 9.50
N THR A 192 39.31 5.65 8.39
CA THR A 192 39.24 6.47 7.19
C THR A 192 38.21 5.92 6.20
N ARG A 193 37.74 6.77 5.29
CA ARG A 193 36.83 6.40 4.21
C ARG A 193 37.48 5.35 3.31
N GLU A 194 38.76 5.52 2.99
CA GLU A 194 39.51 4.57 2.15
C GLU A 194 39.52 3.18 2.79
N LYS A 195 39.72 3.09 4.11
CA LYS A 195 39.68 1.79 4.79
C LYS A 195 38.28 1.18 4.81
N PHE A 196 37.24 1.98 4.98
CA PHE A 196 35.86 1.51 4.88
C PHE A 196 35.55 0.96 3.48
N GLU A 197 36.00 1.67 2.44
CA GLU A 197 35.82 1.27 1.05
C GLU A 197 36.54 -0.05 0.75
N GLU A 198 37.77 -0.22 1.25
CA GLU A 198 38.54 -1.47 1.14
C GLU A 198 37.82 -2.65 1.82
N LEU A 199 37.25 -2.43 3.00
CA LEU A 199 36.50 -3.46 3.75
C LEU A 199 35.23 -3.94 3.04
N CYS A 200 34.75 -3.19 2.05
CA CYS A 200 33.53 -3.47 1.31
C CYS A 200 33.79 -3.75 -0.18
N GLU A 201 35.03 -4.04 -0.58
CA GLU A 201 35.38 -4.23 -2.00
C GLU A 201 34.53 -5.32 -2.67
N ASP A 202 34.20 -6.39 -1.94
CA ASP A 202 33.32 -7.47 -2.37
C ASP A 202 31.87 -7.02 -2.66
N LEU A 203 31.40 -5.98 -1.96
CA LEU A 203 30.04 -5.47 -2.07
C LEU A 203 29.86 -4.56 -3.29
N TRP A 204 30.92 -3.87 -3.72
CA TRP A 204 30.84 -2.89 -4.81
C TRP A 204 30.51 -3.52 -6.15
N GLU A 205 31.09 -4.68 -6.46
CA GLU A 205 30.78 -5.40 -7.70
C GLU A 205 29.36 -5.98 -7.69
N GLN A 206 28.91 -6.49 -6.53
CA GLN A 206 27.54 -6.99 -6.35
C GLN A 206 26.50 -5.87 -6.47
N ALA A 207 26.84 -4.65 -6.06
CA ALA A 207 25.97 -3.49 -6.16
C ALA A 207 25.66 -3.11 -7.62
N LEU A 208 26.52 -3.47 -8.57
CA LEU A 208 26.31 -3.22 -10.00
C LEU A 208 25.39 -4.26 -10.65
N THR A 209 25.20 -5.43 -10.03
CA THR A 209 24.44 -6.55 -10.60
C THR A 209 23.02 -6.15 -11.04
N PRO A 210 22.21 -5.43 -10.23
CA PRO A 210 20.86 -5.06 -10.66
C PRO A 210 20.83 -4.22 -11.95
N VAL A 211 21.74 -3.24 -12.09
CA VAL A 211 21.81 -2.40 -13.30
C VAL A 211 22.28 -3.21 -14.50
N LYS A 212 23.31 -4.04 -14.32
CA LYS A 212 23.84 -4.94 -15.37
C LYS A 212 22.74 -5.85 -15.92
N GLU A 213 21.98 -6.47 -15.03
CA GLU A 213 20.89 -7.38 -15.42
C GLU A 213 19.73 -6.66 -16.09
N VAL A 214 19.33 -5.48 -15.60
CA VAL A 214 18.26 -4.69 -16.23
C VAL A 214 18.63 -4.30 -17.66
N LEU A 215 19.85 -3.83 -17.89
CA LEU A 215 20.32 -3.46 -19.23
C LEU A 215 20.39 -4.69 -20.15
N THR A 216 20.93 -5.80 -19.64
CA THR A 216 21.06 -7.05 -20.40
C THR A 216 19.70 -7.60 -20.81
N HIS A 217 18.74 -7.71 -19.87
CA HIS A 217 17.42 -8.27 -20.15
C HIS A 217 16.52 -7.37 -20.98
N SER A 218 16.67 -6.05 -20.87
CA SER A 218 15.92 -5.09 -21.69
C SER A 218 16.51 -4.92 -23.10
N GLY A 219 17.76 -5.36 -23.31
CA GLY A 219 18.49 -5.12 -24.56
C GLY A 219 18.85 -3.65 -24.79
N MET A 220 18.73 -2.81 -23.76
CA MET A 220 19.01 -1.37 -23.82
C MET A 220 20.51 -1.10 -23.75
N LYS A 221 20.98 -0.14 -24.56
CA LYS A 221 22.35 0.37 -24.40
C LYS A 221 22.38 1.45 -23.33
N ILE A 222 23.54 1.64 -22.71
CA ILE A 222 23.75 2.68 -21.69
C ILE A 222 23.46 4.08 -22.24
N ASP A 223 23.79 4.32 -23.52
CA ASP A 223 23.55 5.58 -24.22
C ASP A 223 22.06 5.89 -24.45
N ASP A 224 21.21 4.86 -24.46
CA ASP A 224 19.76 5.01 -24.63
C ASP A 224 19.05 5.39 -23.32
N ILE A 225 19.77 5.33 -22.19
CA ILE A 225 19.24 5.72 -20.88
C ILE A 225 19.29 7.26 -20.77
N TYR A 226 18.16 7.88 -20.47
CA TYR A 226 18.09 9.32 -20.26
C TYR A 226 18.75 9.72 -18.93
N ALA A 227 18.31 9.10 -17.83
CA ALA A 227 18.74 9.42 -16.47
C ALA A 227 18.88 8.16 -15.61
N VAL A 228 19.74 8.24 -14.58
CA VAL A 228 19.86 7.22 -13.54
C VAL A 228 19.63 7.91 -12.19
N GLU A 229 18.42 7.80 -11.66
CA GLU A 229 17.98 8.42 -10.41
C GLU A 229 18.35 7.54 -9.21
N LEU A 230 19.06 8.12 -8.25
CA LEU A 230 19.44 7.44 -7.02
C LEU A 230 18.39 7.61 -5.92
N ILE A 231 18.01 6.50 -5.29
CA ILE A 231 17.06 6.44 -4.17
C ILE A 231 17.64 5.54 -3.08
N GLY A 232 17.17 5.69 -1.85
CA GLY A 232 17.58 4.84 -0.73
C GLY A 232 18.88 5.33 -0.08
N GLY A 233 18.90 5.30 1.25
CA GLY A 233 19.92 6.01 2.00
C GLY A 233 21.35 5.50 1.84
N ALA A 234 21.57 4.26 1.42
CA ALA A 234 22.92 3.73 1.20
C ALA A 234 23.54 4.22 -0.12
N THR A 235 22.75 4.74 -1.06
CA THR A 235 23.29 5.38 -2.27
C THR A 235 24.11 6.63 -1.99
N ARG A 236 24.01 7.20 -0.78
CA ARG A 236 24.82 8.35 -0.32
C ARG A 236 26.30 8.02 -0.13
N VAL A 237 26.69 6.73 -0.14
CA VAL A 237 28.10 6.31 -0.02
C VAL A 237 28.88 6.70 -1.30
N PRO A 238 29.95 7.51 -1.20
CA PRO A 238 30.67 8.02 -2.39
C PRO A 238 31.22 6.94 -3.31
N LYS A 239 31.80 5.86 -2.75
CA LYS A 239 32.38 4.76 -3.54
C LYS A 239 31.35 4.05 -4.42
N LEU A 240 30.14 3.85 -3.91
CA LEU A 240 29.05 3.25 -4.66
C LEU A 240 28.65 4.13 -5.85
N GLN A 241 28.53 5.44 -5.64
CA GLN A 241 28.25 6.39 -6.73
C GLN A 241 29.38 6.38 -7.77
N ALA A 242 30.64 6.36 -7.33
CA ALA A 242 31.80 6.30 -8.23
C ALA A 242 31.79 5.02 -9.09
N LYS A 243 31.50 3.86 -8.50
CA LYS A 243 31.39 2.58 -9.21
C LYS A 243 30.23 2.58 -10.22
N LEU A 244 29.08 3.15 -9.87
CA LEU A 244 27.96 3.31 -10.79
C LEU A 244 28.30 4.27 -11.95
N GLN A 245 28.96 5.40 -11.66
CA GLN A 245 29.41 6.37 -12.67
C GLN A 245 30.40 5.76 -13.65
N GLU A 246 31.39 5.02 -13.14
CA GLU A 246 32.39 4.31 -13.93
C GLU A 246 31.71 3.28 -14.85
N PHE A 247 30.84 2.44 -14.31
CA PHE A 247 30.12 1.42 -15.08
C PHE A 247 29.22 2.03 -16.17
N LEU A 248 28.53 3.13 -15.86
CA LEU A 248 27.63 3.81 -16.77
C LEU A 248 28.36 4.76 -17.75
N GLY A 249 29.66 4.98 -17.60
CA GLY A 249 30.40 5.96 -18.39
C GLY A 249 29.89 7.40 -18.24
N ARG A 250 29.32 7.75 -17.08
CA ARG A 250 28.67 9.05 -16.82
C ARG A 250 29.46 9.89 -15.84
N ARG A 251 29.54 11.20 -16.09
CA ARG A 251 30.17 12.18 -15.18
C ARG A 251 29.37 12.41 -13.89
N GLY A 252 28.06 12.16 -13.93
CA GLY A 252 27.13 12.44 -12.85
C GLY A 252 26.00 11.40 -12.80
N LEU A 253 25.39 11.26 -11.62
CA LEU A 253 24.17 10.49 -11.40
C LEU A 253 23.07 11.46 -10.99
N ASP A 254 21.83 11.16 -11.36
CA ASP A 254 20.69 12.02 -11.15
C ASP A 254 20.16 11.88 -9.72
N LYS A 255 19.74 13.00 -9.13
CA LYS A 255 19.28 13.13 -7.73
C LYS A 255 18.11 14.11 -7.63
N HIS A 256 17.19 14.04 -8.60
CA HIS A 256 16.04 14.95 -8.63
C HIS A 256 15.01 14.59 -7.55
N LEU A 257 15.01 13.34 -7.12
CA LEU A 257 14.16 12.82 -6.06
C LEU A 257 14.85 12.90 -4.70
N ASP A 258 14.06 13.14 -3.66
CA ASP A 258 14.51 12.87 -2.30
C ASP A 258 14.65 11.35 -2.11
N ALA A 259 15.85 10.91 -1.74
CA ALA A 259 16.19 9.50 -1.64
C ALA A 259 15.44 8.77 -0.51
N ASP A 260 14.93 9.47 0.50
CA ASP A 260 14.22 8.87 1.63
C ASP A 260 12.69 8.97 1.47
N GLU A 261 12.19 9.99 0.77
CA GLU A 261 10.74 10.29 0.72
C GLU A 261 10.06 9.94 -0.61
N ALA A 262 10.81 9.86 -1.72
CA ALA A 262 10.18 9.79 -3.05
C ALA A 262 9.23 8.59 -3.24
N ILE A 263 9.57 7.43 -2.68
CA ILE A 263 8.74 6.23 -2.75
C ILE A 263 7.41 6.45 -2.04
N VAL A 264 7.43 7.00 -0.82
CA VAL A 264 6.23 7.17 0.01
C VAL A 264 5.36 8.33 -0.49
N LEU A 265 5.96 9.40 -1.03
CA LEU A 265 5.22 10.48 -1.69
C LEU A 265 4.48 9.96 -2.93
N GLY A 266 5.16 9.15 -3.75
CA GLY A 266 4.53 8.46 -4.88
C GLY A 266 3.41 7.50 -4.44
N ALA A 267 3.62 6.74 -3.37
CA ALA A 267 2.59 5.86 -2.82
C ALA A 267 1.35 6.65 -2.35
N SER A 268 1.54 7.82 -1.71
CA SER A 268 0.45 8.72 -1.33
C SER A 268 -0.28 9.30 -2.54
N LEU A 269 0.42 9.67 -3.61
CA LEU A 269 -0.21 10.05 -4.88
C LEU A 269 -1.02 8.90 -5.49
N HIS A 270 -0.54 7.67 -5.37
CA HIS A 270 -1.29 6.49 -5.79
C HIS A 270 -2.55 6.29 -4.94
N ALA A 271 -2.46 6.45 -3.62
CA ALA A 271 -3.60 6.39 -2.71
C ALA A 271 -4.65 7.45 -3.06
N ALA A 272 -4.23 8.69 -3.30
CA ALA A 272 -5.10 9.79 -3.71
C ALA A 272 -5.82 9.50 -5.04
N ASN A 273 -5.14 8.89 -6.02
CA ASN A 273 -5.75 8.46 -7.29
C ASN A 273 -6.77 7.33 -7.12
N LEU A 274 -6.65 6.52 -6.06
CA LEU A 274 -7.57 5.42 -5.75
C LEU A 274 -8.76 5.86 -4.90
N SER A 275 -8.68 7.03 -4.26
CA SER A 275 -9.74 7.57 -3.40
C SER A 275 -10.87 8.18 -4.23
N ASP A 276 -12.10 7.83 -3.90
CA ASP A 276 -13.29 8.44 -4.52
C ASP A 276 -13.50 9.91 -4.06
N GLY A 277 -12.90 10.29 -2.92
CA GLY A 277 -13.04 11.61 -2.32
C GLY A 277 -12.01 12.64 -2.79
N ILE A 278 -10.93 12.22 -3.44
CA ILE A 278 -9.83 13.10 -3.86
C ILE A 278 -9.75 13.17 -5.38
N LYS A 279 -9.80 14.39 -5.92
CA LYS A 279 -9.57 14.63 -7.35
C LYS A 279 -8.23 15.33 -7.55
N LEU A 280 -7.27 14.61 -8.13
CA LEU A 280 -6.00 15.19 -8.53
C LEU A 280 -6.12 15.96 -9.84
N ASN A 281 -5.58 17.18 -9.87
CA ASN A 281 -5.54 18.03 -11.06
C ASN A 281 -4.52 17.53 -12.10
N ARG A 282 -3.47 16.84 -11.65
CA ARG A 282 -2.45 16.21 -12.50
C ARG A 282 -2.60 14.71 -12.42
N LYS A 283 -2.77 14.06 -13.57
CA LYS A 283 -2.85 12.61 -13.68
C LYS A 283 -1.64 12.10 -14.45
N LEU A 284 -0.98 11.09 -13.89
CA LEU A 284 0.05 10.34 -14.57
C LEU A 284 -0.42 8.89 -14.71
N GLY A 285 -0.51 8.40 -15.94
CA GLY A 285 -0.83 7.01 -16.21
C GLY A 285 0.27 6.09 -15.64
N MET A 286 -0.12 5.13 -14.82
CA MET A 286 0.80 4.16 -14.22
C MET A 286 0.59 2.77 -14.86
N ILE A 287 1.65 2.23 -15.45
CA ILE A 287 1.68 0.85 -15.96
C ILE A 287 2.80 0.10 -15.24
N ASP A 288 2.45 -0.53 -14.13
CA ASP A 288 3.32 -1.47 -13.42
C ASP A 288 2.96 -2.93 -13.76
N GLY A 289 3.90 -3.84 -13.56
CA GLY A 289 3.80 -5.24 -13.95
C GLY A 289 4.12 -6.22 -12.84
N SER A 290 3.59 -7.45 -12.97
CA SER A 290 3.92 -8.52 -12.03
C SER A 290 5.42 -8.84 -12.08
N THR A 291 6.11 -8.77 -10.94
CA THR A 291 7.57 -8.98 -10.89
C THR A 291 7.98 -10.44 -11.07
N TYR A 292 7.03 -11.36 -10.98
CA TYR A 292 7.18 -12.80 -11.21
C TYR A 292 6.23 -13.28 -12.30
N ALA A 293 6.58 -14.41 -12.92
CA ALA A 293 5.66 -15.15 -13.79
C ALA A 293 4.94 -16.23 -12.98
N PHE A 294 3.65 -16.43 -13.26
CA PHE A 294 2.82 -17.43 -12.59
C PHE A 294 2.35 -18.48 -13.58
N VAL A 295 2.44 -19.75 -13.19
CA VAL A 295 2.07 -20.92 -13.97
C VAL A 295 0.88 -21.61 -13.30
N LEU A 296 -0.06 -22.05 -14.12
CA LEU A 296 -1.19 -22.88 -13.71
C LEU A 296 -0.82 -24.35 -13.88
N GLU A 297 -1.11 -25.16 -12.86
CA GLU A 297 -1.04 -26.61 -12.95
C GLU A 297 -2.35 -27.22 -12.46
N ILE A 298 -2.84 -28.23 -13.17
CA ILE A 298 -4.10 -28.91 -12.87
C ILE A 298 -3.81 -30.38 -12.58
N ASP A 299 -4.37 -30.87 -11.48
CA ASP A 299 -4.28 -32.27 -11.07
C ASP A 299 -5.69 -32.83 -10.83
N GLY A 300 -6.04 -33.91 -11.52
CA GLY A 300 -7.38 -34.48 -11.48
C GLY A 300 -7.43 -35.87 -12.10
N LEU A 301 -8.33 -36.70 -11.59
CA LEU A 301 -8.47 -38.08 -12.08
C LEU A 301 -8.90 -38.06 -13.56
N ASP A 302 -8.15 -38.75 -14.42
CA ASP A 302 -8.34 -38.78 -15.88
C ASP A 302 -8.14 -37.42 -16.58
N TYR A 303 -7.53 -36.44 -15.90
CA TYR A 303 -7.11 -35.20 -16.57
C TYR A 303 -5.91 -35.49 -17.46
N VAL A 304 -6.09 -35.30 -18.77
CA VAL A 304 -4.99 -35.35 -19.73
C VAL A 304 -4.36 -33.96 -19.78
N LYS A 305 -3.09 -33.88 -19.37
CA LYS A 305 -2.31 -32.64 -19.42
C LYS A 305 -2.35 -32.06 -20.82
N ASP A 306 -2.76 -30.80 -20.91
CA ASP A 306 -2.79 -30.04 -22.14
C ASP A 306 -1.65 -29.04 -22.06
N GLU A 307 -0.59 -29.28 -22.85
CA GLU A 307 0.59 -28.42 -22.89
C GLU A 307 0.28 -26.97 -23.27
N SER A 308 -0.91 -26.65 -23.81
CA SER A 308 -1.35 -25.27 -24.07
C SER A 308 -2.02 -24.58 -22.87
N ILE A 309 -2.47 -25.37 -21.88
CA ILE A 309 -3.20 -24.91 -20.69
C ILE A 309 -2.28 -24.90 -19.46
N ASP A 310 -1.38 -25.88 -19.34
CA ASP A 310 -0.35 -26.00 -18.30
C ASP A 310 0.85 -25.05 -18.55
N GLN A 311 0.56 -23.84 -19.04
CA GLN A 311 1.53 -22.80 -19.37
C GLN A 311 1.40 -21.59 -18.44
N ILE A 312 2.32 -20.64 -18.63
CA ILE A 312 2.34 -19.32 -18.01
C ILE A 312 0.94 -18.68 -18.06
N LEU A 313 0.33 -18.50 -16.90
CA LEU A 313 -0.92 -17.79 -16.70
C LEU A 313 -0.68 -16.27 -16.75
N VAL A 314 0.36 -15.82 -16.05
CA VAL A 314 0.80 -14.42 -16.02
C VAL A 314 2.28 -14.37 -16.39
N PRO A 315 2.65 -13.77 -17.54
CA PRO A 315 4.04 -13.50 -17.85
C PRO A 315 4.64 -12.45 -16.91
N ARG A 316 5.96 -12.51 -16.71
CA ARG A 316 6.68 -11.48 -15.97
C ARG A 316 6.51 -10.10 -16.63
N MET A 317 6.43 -9.05 -15.81
CA MET A 317 6.12 -7.68 -16.18
C MET A 317 4.77 -7.48 -16.89
N LYS A 318 3.86 -8.48 -16.83
CA LYS A 318 2.49 -8.29 -17.32
C LYS A 318 1.78 -7.23 -16.49
N LYS A 319 1.17 -6.27 -17.17
CA LYS A 319 0.39 -5.18 -16.56
C LYS A 319 -0.61 -5.70 -15.53
N MET A 320 -0.61 -5.10 -14.35
CA MET A 320 -1.58 -5.35 -13.28
C MET A 320 -2.43 -4.11 -12.99
N PRO A 321 -3.70 -4.26 -12.57
CA PRO A 321 -4.44 -5.51 -12.37
C PRO A 321 -4.92 -6.15 -13.68
N ILE A 322 -5.17 -7.46 -13.68
CA ILE A 322 -5.71 -8.19 -14.84
C ILE A 322 -6.64 -9.32 -14.41
N LYS A 323 -7.74 -9.52 -15.15
CA LYS A 323 -8.61 -10.71 -15.05
C LYS A 323 -8.29 -11.65 -16.20
N MET A 324 -8.26 -12.94 -15.90
CA MET A 324 -7.90 -13.99 -16.84
C MET A 324 -8.88 -15.15 -16.71
N PHE A 325 -8.98 -15.98 -17.74
CA PHE A 325 -9.68 -17.24 -17.62
C PHE A 325 -8.96 -18.35 -18.38
N ARG A 326 -9.20 -19.60 -17.97
CA ARG A 326 -8.76 -20.82 -18.65
C ARG A 326 -9.96 -21.77 -18.77
N SER A 327 -10.09 -22.44 -19.90
CA SER A 327 -11.17 -23.39 -20.14
C SER A 327 -10.55 -24.75 -20.38
N ILE A 328 -10.92 -25.74 -19.56
CA ILE A 328 -10.40 -27.10 -19.64
C ILE A 328 -11.53 -28.06 -20.00
N ARG A 329 -11.23 -29.11 -20.77
CA ARG A 329 -12.16 -30.20 -21.03
C ARG A 329 -11.97 -31.25 -19.97
N HIS A 330 -12.86 -31.28 -18.99
CA HIS A 330 -12.79 -32.22 -17.88
C HIS A 330 -14.20 -32.49 -17.35
N THR A 331 -14.37 -33.63 -16.69
CA THR A 331 -15.67 -34.09 -16.19
C THR A 331 -15.65 -34.50 -14.73
N LYS A 332 -14.47 -34.65 -14.13
CA LYS A 332 -14.32 -35.02 -12.71
C LYS A 332 -13.86 -33.82 -11.89
N ASP A 333 -14.00 -33.94 -10.58
CA ASP A 333 -13.48 -32.94 -9.64
C ASP A 333 -11.94 -32.97 -9.66
N PHE A 334 -11.31 -31.80 -9.46
CA PHE A 334 -9.87 -31.61 -9.66
C PHE A 334 -9.31 -30.55 -8.71
N ASP A 335 -8.00 -30.59 -8.51
CA ASP A 335 -7.25 -29.59 -7.78
C ASP A 335 -6.46 -28.67 -8.76
N VAL A 336 -6.28 -27.42 -8.37
CA VAL A 336 -5.59 -26.37 -9.13
C VAL A 336 -4.44 -25.84 -8.30
N SER A 337 -3.23 -25.89 -8.82
CA SER A 337 -2.04 -25.31 -8.21
C SER A 337 -1.57 -24.08 -8.98
N LEU A 338 -1.17 -23.04 -8.24
CA LEU A 338 -0.48 -21.87 -8.78
C LEU A 338 0.97 -21.90 -8.34
N ASN A 339 1.85 -21.77 -9.33
CA ASN A 339 3.29 -21.92 -9.18
C ASN A 339 4.02 -20.67 -9.69
N TYR A 340 5.16 -20.33 -9.09
CA TYR A 340 6.14 -19.48 -9.75
C TYR A 340 6.75 -20.24 -10.93
N ASP A 341 6.95 -19.54 -12.05
CA ASP A 341 7.64 -20.11 -13.20
C ASP A 341 9.06 -20.57 -12.83
N LYS A 342 9.44 -21.77 -13.28
CA LYS A 342 10.74 -22.40 -13.02
C LYS A 342 11.90 -21.74 -13.77
N ALA A 343 11.60 -20.92 -14.78
CA ALA A 343 12.60 -20.17 -15.53
C ALA A 343 13.23 -19.01 -14.74
N TYR A 344 12.66 -18.64 -13.58
CA TYR A 344 13.10 -17.51 -12.77
C TYR A 344 13.40 -17.93 -11.33
N GLU A 345 14.19 -17.12 -10.65
CA GLU A 345 14.47 -17.29 -9.22
C GLU A 345 13.19 -17.11 -8.38
N LEU A 346 13.11 -17.88 -7.30
CA LEU A 346 12.04 -17.77 -6.32
C LEU A 346 12.21 -16.49 -5.48
N PRO A 347 11.11 -15.96 -4.92
CA PRO A 347 11.22 -14.90 -3.93
C PRO A 347 12.14 -15.31 -2.76
N PRO A 348 12.91 -14.37 -2.19
CA PRO A 348 13.88 -14.68 -1.14
C PRO A 348 13.24 -15.41 0.05
N GLY A 349 13.82 -16.54 0.45
CA GLY A 349 13.33 -17.35 1.56
C GLY A 349 12.16 -18.29 1.24
N ILE A 350 11.68 -18.32 -0.02
CA ILE A 350 10.62 -19.24 -0.45
C ILE A 350 11.22 -20.57 -0.96
N PRO A 351 10.88 -21.71 -0.36
CA PRO A 351 11.48 -23.01 -0.71
C PRO A 351 10.77 -23.74 -1.86
N SER A 352 9.59 -23.29 -2.29
CA SER A 352 8.72 -24.01 -3.22
C SER A 352 8.19 -23.08 -4.31
N HIS A 353 8.12 -23.59 -5.55
CA HIS A 353 7.43 -22.92 -6.65
C HIS A 353 5.92 -22.83 -6.40
N LYS A 354 5.32 -23.87 -5.82
CA LYS A 354 3.90 -23.88 -5.48
C LYS A 354 3.64 -22.93 -4.32
N PHE A 355 2.79 -21.93 -4.53
CA PHE A 355 2.44 -20.93 -3.52
C PHE A 355 0.93 -20.88 -3.21
N ALA A 356 0.08 -21.49 -4.05
CA ALA A 356 -1.34 -21.63 -3.77
C ALA A 356 -1.89 -22.92 -4.36
N GLU A 357 -2.88 -23.48 -3.68
CA GLU A 357 -3.56 -24.72 -4.08
C GLU A 357 -5.05 -24.60 -3.78
N TYR A 358 -5.88 -25.05 -4.72
CA TYR A 358 -7.33 -24.96 -4.67
C TYR A 358 -7.96 -26.29 -5.03
N SER A 359 -9.10 -26.59 -4.43
CA SER A 359 -9.95 -27.71 -4.81
C SER A 359 -11.20 -27.22 -5.49
N VAL A 360 -11.50 -27.79 -6.66
CA VAL A 360 -12.67 -27.47 -7.48
C VAL A 360 -13.58 -28.67 -7.51
N SER A 361 -14.71 -28.57 -6.81
CA SER A 361 -15.67 -29.67 -6.65
C SER A 361 -17.04 -29.38 -7.26
N GLY A 362 -17.78 -30.45 -7.60
CA GLY A 362 -19.12 -30.41 -8.19
C GLY A 362 -19.14 -30.47 -9.72
N LEU A 363 -17.98 -30.65 -10.38
CA LEU A 363 -17.91 -30.88 -11.82
C LEU A 363 -18.39 -32.29 -12.16
N THR A 364 -18.09 -33.26 -11.29
CA THR A 364 -18.54 -34.66 -11.42
C THR A 364 -20.06 -34.73 -11.44
N ASP A 365 -20.71 -34.18 -10.41
CA ASP A 365 -22.17 -34.13 -10.28
C ASP A 365 -22.83 -33.42 -11.47
N ALA A 366 -22.25 -32.29 -11.91
CA ALA A 366 -22.73 -31.56 -13.07
C ALA A 366 -22.59 -32.41 -14.35
N SER A 367 -21.46 -33.08 -14.52
CA SER A 367 -21.21 -33.90 -15.70
C SER A 367 -22.18 -35.07 -15.79
N GLU A 368 -22.41 -35.79 -14.69
CA GLU A 368 -23.37 -36.89 -14.62
C GLU A 368 -24.81 -36.43 -14.87
N LYS A 369 -25.21 -35.31 -14.27
CA LYS A 369 -26.55 -34.73 -14.44
C LYS A 369 -26.86 -34.40 -15.90
N TYR A 370 -25.87 -33.95 -16.66
CA TYR A 370 -26.03 -33.51 -18.04
C TYR A 370 -25.57 -34.54 -19.09
N ALA A 371 -24.94 -35.65 -18.68
CA ALA A 371 -24.42 -36.69 -19.57
C ALA A 371 -25.48 -37.31 -20.50
N ASN A 372 -26.72 -37.45 -20.00
CA ASN A 372 -27.84 -38.04 -20.75
C ASN A 372 -28.56 -37.04 -21.67
N ARG A 373 -28.08 -35.80 -21.81
CA ARG A 373 -28.66 -34.80 -22.72
C ARG A 373 -27.89 -34.78 -24.05
N ASN A 374 -28.51 -34.22 -25.08
CA ASN A 374 -27.90 -34.05 -26.41
C ASN A 374 -26.82 -32.95 -26.39
N LEU A 375 -25.64 -33.29 -25.82
CA LEU A 375 -24.51 -32.38 -25.73
C LEU A 375 -24.06 -31.94 -27.13
N SER A 376 -24.01 -30.62 -27.37
CA SER A 376 -23.47 -30.03 -28.60
C SER A 376 -21.94 -30.02 -28.63
N ALA A 377 -21.30 -30.10 -27.46
CA ALA A 377 -19.85 -30.07 -27.26
C ALA A 377 -19.48 -30.78 -25.94
N PRO A 378 -18.22 -31.22 -25.77
CA PRO A 378 -17.74 -31.74 -24.49
C PRO A 378 -17.91 -30.71 -23.36
N ILE A 379 -18.25 -31.19 -22.17
CA ILE A 379 -18.35 -30.35 -20.97
C ILE A 379 -16.98 -29.73 -20.68
N LYS A 380 -16.99 -28.45 -20.32
CA LYS A 380 -15.78 -27.70 -19.99
C LYS A 380 -15.88 -27.13 -18.58
N ALA A 381 -14.76 -27.04 -17.88
CA ALA A 381 -14.64 -26.21 -16.69
C ALA A 381 -13.92 -24.91 -17.05
N ASN A 382 -14.58 -23.77 -16.80
CA ASN A 382 -13.99 -22.45 -16.93
C ASN A 382 -13.50 -21.97 -15.57
N LEU A 383 -12.21 -21.72 -15.47
CA LEU A 383 -11.51 -21.17 -14.32
C LEU A 383 -11.29 -19.67 -14.52
N HIS A 384 -11.72 -18.84 -13.58
CA HIS A 384 -11.56 -17.38 -13.64
C HIS A 384 -10.55 -16.93 -12.58
N PHE A 385 -9.48 -16.28 -13.02
CA PHE A 385 -8.39 -15.81 -12.17
C PHE A 385 -8.34 -14.28 -12.16
N SER A 386 -7.87 -13.71 -11.05
CA SER A 386 -7.53 -12.29 -10.98
C SER A 386 -6.13 -12.09 -10.44
N LEU A 387 -5.41 -11.13 -11.02
CA LEU A 387 -4.22 -10.52 -10.44
C LEU A 387 -4.63 -9.11 -9.99
N SER A 388 -4.66 -8.91 -8.68
CA SER A 388 -5.09 -7.67 -8.05
C SER A 388 -4.09 -6.52 -8.27
N ARG A 389 -4.51 -5.30 -7.90
CA ARG A 389 -3.63 -4.11 -7.87
C ARG A 389 -2.45 -4.26 -6.92
N SER A 390 -2.55 -5.16 -5.94
CA SER A 390 -1.48 -5.46 -4.98
C SER A 390 -0.51 -6.54 -5.46
N GLY A 391 -0.70 -7.03 -6.70
CA GLY A 391 0.10 -8.12 -7.26
C GLY A 391 -0.23 -9.50 -6.68
N ILE A 392 -1.37 -9.66 -6.00
CA ILE A 392 -1.82 -10.95 -5.46
C ILE A 392 -2.70 -11.65 -6.50
N ILE A 393 -2.34 -12.89 -6.85
CA ILE A 393 -3.11 -13.73 -7.79
C ILE A 393 -4.02 -14.71 -7.03
N ALA A 394 -5.24 -14.90 -7.53
CA ALA A 394 -6.19 -15.85 -6.97
C ALA A 394 -7.05 -16.52 -8.06
N LEU A 395 -7.54 -17.73 -7.76
CA LEU A 395 -8.66 -18.36 -8.47
C LEU A 395 -9.97 -17.85 -7.84
N ASP A 396 -10.65 -16.93 -8.53
CA ASP A 396 -11.85 -16.25 -7.99
C ASP A 396 -13.08 -17.16 -8.01
N ARG A 397 -13.27 -17.90 -9.12
CA ARG A 397 -14.41 -18.80 -9.32
C ARG A 397 -14.15 -19.83 -10.41
N ALA A 398 -14.93 -20.90 -10.39
CA ALA A 398 -15.00 -21.88 -11.45
C ALA A 398 -16.46 -22.18 -11.85
N GLU A 399 -16.71 -22.48 -13.12
CA GLU A 399 -18.03 -22.84 -13.64
C GLU A 399 -17.92 -24.00 -14.64
N ALA A 400 -18.83 -24.97 -14.58
CA ALA A 400 -19.01 -25.95 -15.64
C ALA A 400 -19.87 -25.35 -16.75
N VAL A 401 -19.42 -25.45 -17.99
CA VAL A 401 -20.11 -25.00 -19.19
C VAL A 401 -20.59 -26.21 -19.96
N ILE A 402 -21.91 -26.32 -20.10
CA ILE A 402 -22.60 -27.40 -20.77
C ILE A 402 -23.35 -26.83 -21.97
N GLU A 403 -23.02 -27.27 -23.17
CA GLU A 403 -23.72 -26.87 -24.40
C GLU A 403 -24.63 -28.01 -24.85
N ILE A 404 -25.93 -27.72 -25.01
CA ILE A 404 -26.95 -28.71 -25.33
C ILE A 404 -27.75 -28.25 -26.55
N THR A 405 -28.04 -29.20 -27.42
CA THR A 405 -28.89 -29.01 -28.59
C THR A 405 -30.29 -29.52 -28.28
N GLU A 406 -31.28 -28.62 -28.21
CA GLU A 406 -32.68 -28.99 -27.95
C GLU A 406 -33.56 -28.53 -29.13
N TRP A 407 -34.56 -29.35 -29.48
CA TRP A 407 -35.59 -28.96 -30.43
C TRP A 407 -36.52 -27.94 -29.75
N VAL A 408 -36.67 -26.77 -30.36
CA VAL A 408 -37.56 -25.71 -29.87
C VAL A 408 -38.60 -25.43 -30.96
N GLU A 409 -39.87 -25.44 -30.58
CA GLU A 409 -40.97 -25.08 -31.45
C GLU A 409 -41.03 -23.57 -31.60
N VAL A 410 -40.84 -23.09 -32.83
CA VAL A 410 -40.91 -21.66 -33.17
C VAL A 410 -42.15 -21.43 -34.03
N PRO A 411 -43.01 -20.44 -33.69
CA PRO A 411 -44.19 -20.14 -34.48
C PRO A 411 -43.80 -19.52 -35.84
N LYS A 412 -44.29 -20.09 -36.93
CA LYS A 412 -44.07 -19.59 -38.29
C LYS A 412 -45.20 -18.62 -38.67
N LYS A 413 -44.89 -17.34 -38.90
CA LYS A 413 -45.84 -16.41 -39.52
C LYS A 413 -45.87 -16.68 -41.03
N ILE A 414 -47.02 -17.10 -41.55
CA ILE A 414 -47.27 -17.21 -43.00
C ILE A 414 -47.49 -15.79 -43.53
N LEU A 415 -46.60 -15.31 -44.41
CA LEU A 415 -46.89 -14.18 -45.29
C LEU A 415 -47.56 -14.75 -46.55
N THR A 416 -48.85 -14.46 -46.74
CA THR A 416 -49.54 -14.70 -48.00
C THR A 416 -49.07 -13.67 -49.03
N LEU A 417 -48.38 -14.14 -50.07
CA LEU A 417 -48.11 -13.39 -51.30
C LEU A 417 -49.19 -13.77 -52.31
N GLU A 418 -50.14 -12.88 -52.57
CA GLU A 418 -50.96 -12.93 -53.78
C GLU A 418 -50.23 -12.21 -54.92
N SER A 419 -50.11 -12.93 -56.03
CA SER A 419 -49.61 -12.48 -57.33
C SER A 419 -50.63 -11.61 -58.06
N ASN A 420 -50.18 -10.54 -58.71
CA ASN A 420 -50.88 -9.98 -59.87
C ASN A 420 -49.92 -9.72 -61.03
N ILE A 421 -50.46 -9.99 -62.22
CA ILE A 421 -49.81 -10.25 -63.49
C ILE A 421 -49.48 -8.96 -64.27
N THR A 422 -48.28 -8.98 -64.88
CA THR A 422 -47.69 -8.24 -66.03
C THR A 422 -48.28 -6.91 -66.56
N ASN A 423 -47.36 -5.97 -66.84
CA ASN A 423 -47.18 -5.46 -68.21
C ASN A 423 -45.76 -4.93 -68.46
N GLN A 424 -45.25 -5.20 -69.67
CA GLN A 424 -43.98 -4.75 -70.21
C GLN A 424 -43.96 -3.23 -70.42
N ASN A 425 -42.85 -2.54 -70.11
CA ASN A 425 -41.98 -1.98 -71.14
C ASN A 425 -40.72 -1.30 -70.57
N SER A 426 -39.75 -1.28 -71.46
CA SER A 426 -38.36 -0.82 -71.44
C SER A 426 -38.05 0.60 -70.96
N SER A 427 -36.75 0.75 -70.67
CA SER A 427 -35.86 1.92 -70.78
C SER A 427 -35.49 2.67 -69.50
N SER A 428 -34.16 2.71 -69.27
CA SER A 428 -33.32 3.90 -69.03
C SER A 428 -33.72 4.84 -67.88
N GLU A 429 -32.86 5.38 -67.04
CA GLU A 429 -31.42 5.62 -67.05
C GLU A 429 -31.08 6.29 -65.70
N VAL A 430 -29.85 6.11 -65.25
CA VAL A 430 -28.98 7.11 -64.57
C VAL A 430 -29.39 7.71 -63.22
N GLY A 431 -28.42 7.71 -62.31
CA GLY A 431 -28.14 8.85 -61.42
C GLY A 431 -28.46 8.58 -59.95
N ALA A 432 -27.50 8.10 -59.17
CA ALA A 432 -26.51 8.93 -58.48
C ALA A 432 -26.92 9.20 -57.02
N ALA A 433 -26.15 8.54 -56.15
CA ALA A 433 -25.53 9.06 -54.94
C ALA A 433 -26.40 9.52 -53.76
N ASN A 434 -25.93 8.98 -52.62
CA ASN A 434 -25.86 9.63 -51.32
C ASN A 434 -27.18 9.76 -50.55
N SER A 435 -27.20 9.64 -49.23
CA SER A 435 -26.28 9.15 -48.21
C SER A 435 -27.03 9.49 -46.93
N THR A 436 -26.85 8.69 -45.86
CA THR A 436 -26.98 9.12 -44.45
C THR A 436 -28.39 9.56 -44.03
N THR A 437 -28.90 9.40 -42.83
CA THR A 437 -28.43 9.08 -41.48
C THR A 437 -29.76 9.03 -40.71
N ASP A 438 -30.09 7.97 -39.98
CA ASP A 438 -29.66 7.74 -38.60
C ASP A 438 -30.72 8.22 -37.59
N SER A 439 -30.74 7.54 -36.45
CA SER A 439 -31.38 7.95 -35.18
C SER A 439 -32.92 7.82 -35.09
N LYS A 440 -33.56 7.46 -33.98
CA LYS A 440 -33.19 7.01 -32.62
C LYS A 440 -34.53 6.72 -31.90
N GLU A 441 -34.66 5.58 -31.20
CA GLU A 441 -34.77 5.44 -29.73
C GLU A 441 -36.12 5.73 -29.04
N ASN A 442 -36.42 4.83 -28.09
CA ASN A 442 -37.08 5.01 -26.79
C ASN A 442 -38.63 5.05 -26.73
N LEU A 443 -39.31 4.59 -25.68
CA LEU A 443 -39.12 3.64 -24.54
C LEU A 443 -40.47 3.63 -23.76
N SER A 444 -40.70 2.64 -22.88
CA SER A 444 -41.67 2.61 -21.74
C SER A 444 -43.19 2.52 -22.02
N SER A 445 -44.12 2.05 -21.17
CA SER A 445 -44.28 0.95 -20.18
C SER A 445 -45.57 1.18 -19.34
N GLY A 446 -46.47 0.18 -19.20
CA GLY A 446 -47.51 0.00 -18.13
C GLY A 446 -48.75 0.93 -18.13
N SER A 447 -49.97 0.59 -17.66
CA SER A 447 -50.64 -0.65 -17.18
C SER A 447 -52.15 -0.36 -16.89
N ASN A 448 -53.02 -1.39 -16.98
CA ASN A 448 -54.37 -1.59 -16.35
C ASN A 448 -55.59 -0.73 -16.82
N THR A 449 -56.87 -1.17 -16.91
CA THR A 449 -57.72 -2.17 -16.18
C THR A 449 -59.02 -2.51 -16.96
N ASN A 450 -59.52 -3.77 -16.83
CA ASN A 450 -60.92 -4.32 -16.73
C ASN A 450 -62.11 -3.68 -17.49
N SER A 451 -63.17 -4.36 -17.96
CA SER A 451 -63.60 -5.76 -18.16
C SER A 451 -65.06 -5.73 -18.68
N SER A 452 -65.42 -6.46 -19.76
CA SER A 452 -66.78 -6.96 -20.01
C SER A 452 -66.84 -7.97 -21.17
N THR A 453 -67.16 -9.23 -20.84
CA THR A 453 -67.54 -10.37 -21.71
C THR A 453 -69.04 -10.33 -22.07
N PRO A 454 -69.62 -11.25 -22.89
CA PRO A 454 -69.05 -12.18 -23.89
C PRO A 454 -69.85 -12.22 -25.22
N ILE A 455 -69.22 -12.58 -26.34
CA ILE A 455 -69.89 -13.34 -27.43
C ILE A 455 -68.86 -14.32 -28.00
N ASP A 456 -69.18 -15.61 -27.94
CA ASP A 456 -68.47 -16.70 -28.59
C ASP A 456 -68.49 -16.54 -30.11
N GLU A 457 -67.34 -16.70 -30.77
CA GLU A 457 -67.29 -17.46 -32.02
C GLU A 457 -65.88 -18.00 -32.28
N SER A 458 -65.85 -19.32 -32.42
CA SER A 458 -64.75 -20.17 -32.79
C SER A 458 -64.03 -19.71 -34.07
N ASN A 459 -62.73 -19.46 -33.98
CA ASN A 459 -61.81 -19.68 -35.09
C ASN A 459 -60.41 -20.03 -34.54
N ALA A 460 -60.16 -21.33 -34.42
CA ALA A 460 -58.83 -21.87 -34.19
C ALA A 460 -57.96 -21.61 -35.43
N GLN A 461 -57.15 -20.55 -35.41
CA GLN A 461 -56.01 -20.44 -36.31
C GLN A 461 -54.89 -21.35 -35.77
N GLU A 462 -54.69 -22.49 -36.43
CA GLU A 462 -53.56 -23.38 -36.17
C GLU A 462 -52.24 -22.62 -36.39
N ILE A 463 -51.55 -22.32 -35.31
CA ILE A 463 -50.15 -21.90 -35.34
C ILE A 463 -49.35 -23.14 -35.74
N ILE A 464 -48.92 -23.24 -36.99
CA ILE A 464 -47.97 -24.27 -37.41
C ILE A 464 -46.63 -23.95 -36.73
N THR A 465 -46.26 -24.76 -35.74
CA THR A 465 -44.96 -24.69 -35.07
C THR A 465 -43.92 -25.46 -35.87
N GLU A 466 -42.79 -24.82 -36.19
CA GLU A 466 -41.65 -25.48 -36.82
C GLU A 466 -40.65 -25.87 -35.73
N LYS A 467 -40.26 -27.15 -35.66
CA LYS A 467 -39.22 -27.62 -34.73
C LYS A 467 -37.86 -27.18 -35.27
N VAL A 468 -37.23 -26.20 -34.63
CA VAL A 468 -35.90 -25.72 -34.97
C VAL A 468 -34.91 -26.15 -33.90
N LEU A 469 -33.76 -26.64 -34.32
CA LEU A 469 -32.69 -27.09 -33.45
C LEU A 469 -31.95 -25.89 -32.86
N LYS A 470 -32.07 -25.65 -31.53
CA LYS A 470 -31.45 -24.50 -30.86
C LYS A 470 -30.38 -24.94 -29.86
N LYS A 471 -29.19 -24.33 -29.95
CA LYS A 471 -28.11 -24.50 -28.98
C LYS A 471 -28.40 -23.67 -27.72
N ARG A 472 -28.28 -24.28 -26.54
CA ARG A 472 -28.39 -23.63 -25.23
C ARG A 472 -27.12 -23.91 -24.42
N THR A 473 -26.61 -22.89 -23.75
CA THR A 473 -25.45 -23.00 -22.87
C THR A 473 -25.89 -22.86 -21.42
N PHE A 474 -25.64 -23.89 -20.62
CA PHE A 474 -25.83 -23.88 -19.17
C PHE A 474 -24.49 -23.64 -18.49
N ARG A 475 -24.49 -22.79 -17.45
CA ARG A 475 -23.33 -22.50 -16.60
C ARG A 475 -23.68 -22.91 -15.19
N VAL A 476 -22.98 -23.91 -14.67
CA VAL A 476 -23.16 -24.42 -13.30
C VAL A 476 -21.98 -23.95 -12.47
N PRO A 477 -22.18 -23.11 -11.44
CA PRO A 477 -21.10 -22.70 -10.54
C PRO A 477 -20.48 -23.91 -9.83
N LEU A 478 -19.15 -23.98 -9.82
CA LEU A 478 -18.38 -25.00 -9.10
C LEU A 478 -17.93 -24.43 -7.75
N LYS A 479 -17.76 -25.31 -6.76
CA LYS A 479 -17.27 -24.92 -5.44
C LYS A 479 -15.75 -24.88 -5.47
N VAL A 480 -15.17 -23.72 -5.16
CA VAL A 480 -13.71 -23.50 -5.05
C VAL A 480 -13.33 -23.36 -3.58
N VAL A 481 -12.39 -24.16 -3.10
CA VAL A 481 -11.87 -24.09 -1.73
C VAL A 481 -10.34 -24.00 -1.78
N GLU A 482 -9.76 -22.94 -1.22
CA GLU A 482 -8.31 -22.82 -1.09
C GLU A 482 -7.78 -23.77 -0.01
N LYS A 483 -6.76 -24.58 -0.36
CA LYS A 483 -6.07 -25.57 0.48
C LYS A 483 -4.61 -25.16 0.80
N THR A 484 -4.20 -23.96 0.44
CA THR A 484 -2.81 -23.47 0.59
C THR A 484 -2.28 -23.63 2.02
N THR A 485 -1.17 -24.35 2.18
CA THR A 485 -0.47 -24.53 3.46
C THR A 485 0.91 -23.85 3.45
N GLY A 486 1.37 -23.44 4.64
CA GLY A 486 2.70 -22.85 4.83
C GLY A 486 2.74 -21.33 4.64
N ALA A 487 3.79 -20.84 3.97
CA ALA A 487 4.00 -19.42 3.77
C ALA A 487 2.89 -18.82 2.90
N GLY A 488 2.25 -17.74 3.37
CA GLY A 488 1.15 -17.08 2.65
C GLY A 488 -0.24 -17.68 2.89
N THR A 489 -0.38 -18.65 3.81
CA THR A 489 -1.70 -19.12 4.27
C THR A 489 -2.53 -17.96 4.84
N ILE A 490 -3.83 -17.97 4.52
CA ILE A 490 -4.79 -17.03 5.11
C ILE A 490 -5.09 -17.48 6.53
N LEU A 491 -5.03 -16.55 7.48
CA LEU A 491 -5.44 -16.77 8.87
C LEU A 491 -6.90 -17.26 8.91
N SER A 492 -7.12 -18.36 9.64
CA SER A 492 -8.49 -18.78 9.93
C SER A 492 -9.20 -17.71 10.76
N LYS A 493 -10.53 -17.76 10.81
CA LYS A 493 -11.32 -16.79 11.59
C LYS A 493 -10.95 -16.83 13.08
N GLU A 494 -10.64 -18.02 13.58
CA GLU A 494 -10.24 -18.27 14.96
C GLU A 494 -8.87 -17.65 15.26
N LEU A 495 -7.85 -17.96 14.44
CA LEU A 495 -6.50 -17.40 14.60
C LEU A 495 -6.48 -15.88 14.44
N TYR A 496 -7.28 -15.35 13.51
CA TYR A 496 -7.43 -13.91 13.33
C TYR A 496 -8.02 -13.25 14.58
N SER A 497 -9.09 -13.84 15.15
CA SER A 497 -9.72 -13.35 16.37
C SER A 497 -8.74 -13.38 17.56
N GLU A 498 -7.99 -14.47 17.72
CA GLU A 498 -6.97 -14.59 18.76
C GLU A 498 -5.87 -13.53 18.62
N ALA A 499 -5.32 -13.36 17.42
CA ALA A 499 -4.29 -12.36 17.14
C ALA A 499 -4.80 -10.94 17.42
N LYS A 500 -6.05 -10.64 17.04
CA LYS A 500 -6.69 -9.37 17.32
C LYS A 500 -6.84 -9.11 18.82
N ASN A 501 -7.38 -10.07 19.58
CA ASN A 501 -7.54 -9.94 21.03
C ASN A 501 -6.20 -9.72 21.74
N ARG A 502 -5.14 -10.41 21.28
CA ARG A 502 -3.79 -10.24 21.80
C ARG A 502 -3.24 -8.83 21.53
N LEU A 503 -3.47 -8.28 20.34
CA LEU A 503 -3.07 -6.92 20.00
C LEU A 503 -3.84 -5.89 20.85
N GLU A 504 -5.17 -6.03 20.98
CA GLU A 504 -5.99 -5.15 21.82
C GLU A 504 -5.53 -5.14 23.28
N ALA A 505 -5.13 -6.31 23.81
CA ALA A 505 -4.58 -6.40 25.16
C ALA A 505 -3.23 -5.68 25.31
N LEU A 506 -2.37 -5.71 24.28
CA LEU A 506 -1.12 -4.97 24.27
C LEU A 506 -1.37 -3.46 24.14
N ASP A 507 -2.26 -3.05 23.24
CA ASP A 507 -2.61 -1.65 23.01
C ASP A 507 -3.22 -1.02 24.27
N LYS A 508 -4.05 -1.78 25.01
CA LYS A 508 -4.59 -1.35 26.31
C LYS A 508 -3.48 -1.09 27.33
N LYS A 509 -2.50 -1.99 27.44
CA LYS A 509 -1.34 -1.81 28.33
C LYS A 509 -0.48 -0.60 27.95
N ASP A 510 -0.25 -0.41 26.65
CA ASP A 510 0.50 0.74 26.14
C ASP A 510 -0.25 2.07 26.35
N ALA A 511 -1.59 2.06 26.23
CA ALA A 511 -2.43 3.21 26.51
C ALA A 511 -2.46 3.55 28.01
N GLU A 512 -2.57 2.55 28.89
CA GLU A 512 -2.47 2.72 30.34
C GLU A 512 -1.11 3.30 30.74
N ARG A 513 -0.01 2.75 30.21
CA ARG A 513 1.35 3.28 30.46
C ARG A 513 1.50 4.73 30.02
N ARG A 514 1.01 5.08 28.82
CA ARG A 514 1.04 6.46 28.31
C ARG A 514 0.23 7.41 29.19
N LYS A 515 -0.99 7.01 29.58
CA LYS A 515 -1.86 7.79 30.45
C LYS A 515 -1.22 8.03 31.84
N THR A 516 -0.61 7.00 32.42
CA THR A 516 0.11 7.13 33.71
C THR A 516 1.26 8.12 33.59
N ALA A 517 2.09 8.00 32.54
CA ALA A 517 3.21 8.92 32.32
C ALA A 517 2.74 10.37 32.06
N GLU A 518 1.67 10.56 31.29
CA GLU A 518 1.08 11.88 31.03
C GLU A 518 0.56 12.53 32.31
N LEU A 519 -0.18 11.79 33.16
CA LEU A 519 -0.69 12.31 34.42
C LEU A 519 0.43 12.63 35.42
N LYS A 520 1.48 11.79 35.46
CA LYS A 520 2.69 12.07 36.23
C LYS A 520 3.33 13.39 35.81
N ASN A 521 3.57 13.56 34.50
CA ASN A 521 4.15 14.78 33.94
C ASN A 521 3.27 16.02 34.19
N ASN A 522 1.95 15.87 34.06
CA ASN A 522 1.00 16.96 34.33
C ASN A 522 1.01 17.37 35.80
N LEU A 523 1.09 16.41 36.72
CA LEU A 523 1.22 16.67 38.15
C LEU A 523 2.52 17.40 38.46
N GLU A 524 3.65 16.88 37.97
CA GLU A 524 4.97 17.48 38.17
C GLU A 524 5.02 18.91 37.61
N SER A 525 4.54 19.12 36.38
CA SER A 525 4.48 20.43 35.73
C SER A 525 3.60 21.41 36.50
N TYR A 526 2.45 20.96 37.02
CA TYR A 526 1.57 21.80 37.82
C TYR A 526 2.23 22.22 39.13
N ILE A 527 2.92 21.29 39.82
CA ILE A 527 3.65 21.59 41.05
C ILE A 527 4.71 22.66 40.80
N TYR A 528 5.57 22.49 39.80
CA TYR A 528 6.62 23.46 39.48
C TYR A 528 6.04 24.82 39.09
N SER A 529 5.04 24.86 38.20
CA SER A 529 4.41 26.11 37.79
C SER A 529 3.76 26.85 38.95
N MET A 530 3.12 26.14 39.88
CA MET A 530 2.50 26.78 41.04
C MET A 530 3.51 27.25 42.07
N LYS A 531 4.60 26.50 42.32
CA LYS A 531 5.68 26.94 43.22
C LYS A 531 6.34 28.22 42.72
N GLU A 532 6.73 28.26 41.44
CA GLU A 532 7.31 29.45 40.79
C GLU A 532 6.38 30.66 40.93
N LYS A 533 5.08 30.48 40.65
CA LYS A 533 4.09 31.55 40.78
C LYS A 533 3.94 32.03 42.23
N LEU A 534 3.93 31.15 43.22
CA LEU A 534 3.82 31.53 44.64
C LEU A 534 5.03 32.34 45.11
N GLU A 535 6.22 32.06 44.57
CA GLU A 535 7.47 32.72 44.96
C GLU A 535 7.71 34.04 44.21
N GLU A 536 7.46 34.07 42.89
CA GLU A 536 7.88 35.18 42.02
C GLU A 536 6.75 36.16 41.68
N SER A 537 5.49 35.75 41.73
CA SER A 537 4.37 36.59 41.29
C SER A 537 3.89 37.53 42.40
N ALA A 538 4.34 38.79 42.37
CA ALA A 538 3.81 39.84 43.26
C ALA A 538 2.27 39.97 43.19
N ASP A 539 1.69 39.75 42.01
CA ASP A 539 0.23 39.78 41.80
C ASP A 539 -0.50 38.71 42.62
N ILE A 540 0.13 37.58 42.94
CA ILE A 540 -0.50 36.51 43.73
C ILE A 540 -0.77 36.96 45.15
N LEU A 541 0.08 37.84 45.70
CA LEU A 541 -0.12 38.44 47.03
C LEU A 541 -1.40 39.27 47.10
N THR A 542 -1.86 39.81 45.97
CA THR A 542 -3.06 40.65 45.89
C THR A 542 -4.36 39.85 45.80
N VAL A 543 -4.29 38.59 45.41
CA VAL A 543 -5.47 37.73 45.15
C VAL A 543 -5.59 36.53 46.10
N SER A 544 -4.67 36.40 47.05
CA SER A 544 -4.61 35.31 48.03
C SER A 544 -4.22 35.80 49.42
N THR A 545 -4.68 35.08 50.44
CA THR A 545 -4.24 35.30 51.83
C THR A 545 -2.92 34.59 52.12
N GLU A 546 -2.19 35.06 53.14
CA GLU A 546 -0.94 34.41 53.58
C GLU A 546 -1.16 32.96 54.01
N GLN A 547 -2.23 32.72 54.79
CA GLN A 547 -2.61 31.38 55.23
C GLN A 547 -2.95 30.43 54.06
N GLU A 548 -3.64 30.91 53.02
CA GLU A 548 -3.91 30.11 51.81
C GLU A 548 -2.60 29.75 51.07
N ARG A 549 -1.64 30.68 50.99
CA ARG A 549 -0.36 30.43 50.30
C ARG A 549 0.53 29.46 51.06
N GLU A 550 0.65 29.62 52.37
CA GLU A 550 1.45 28.73 53.21
C GLU A 550 0.89 27.29 53.17
N SER A 551 -0.42 27.14 53.40
CA SER A 551 -1.07 25.82 53.36
C SER A 551 -0.94 25.16 51.98
N PHE A 552 -1.04 25.93 50.90
CA PHE A 552 -0.87 25.39 49.55
C PHE A 552 0.59 25.04 49.24
N ALA A 553 1.56 25.85 49.69
CA ALA A 553 2.99 25.58 49.54
C ALA A 553 3.42 24.30 50.30
N GLU A 554 2.88 24.08 51.50
CA GLU A 554 3.04 22.83 52.25
C GLU A 554 2.48 21.65 51.47
N LYS A 555 1.24 21.76 50.96
CA LYS A 555 0.60 20.68 50.19
C LYS A 555 1.34 20.37 48.90
N LEU A 556 1.84 21.39 48.19
CA LEU A 556 2.67 21.23 46.99
C LEU A 556 3.96 20.47 47.32
N SER A 557 4.58 20.74 48.46
CA SER A 557 5.80 20.07 48.90
C SER A 557 5.52 18.63 49.33
N GLU A 558 4.44 18.37 50.06
CA GLU A 558 4.01 17.00 50.43
C GLU A 558 3.77 16.12 49.18
N VAL A 559 3.05 16.65 48.18
CA VAL A 559 2.78 15.89 46.95
C VAL A 559 4.04 15.72 46.10
N GLN A 560 4.95 16.69 46.12
CA GLN A 560 6.25 16.58 45.46
C GLN A 560 7.13 15.51 46.11
N ASP A 561 7.20 15.47 47.44
CA ASP A 561 7.96 14.46 48.17
C ASP A 561 7.40 13.06 47.90
N TRP A 562 6.06 12.93 47.92
CA TRP A 562 5.41 11.69 47.51
C TRP A 562 5.79 11.28 46.09
N LEU A 563 5.81 12.21 45.13
CA LEU A 563 6.14 11.94 43.73
C LEU A 563 7.54 11.31 43.54
N TYR A 564 8.51 11.71 44.37
CA TYR A 564 9.90 11.23 44.29
C TYR A 564 10.19 10.02 45.19
N MET A 565 9.36 9.72 46.18
CA MET A 565 9.57 8.60 47.11
C MET A 565 8.68 7.41 46.77
N ASP A 566 7.36 7.56 46.93
CA ASP A 566 6.40 6.46 46.79
C ASP A 566 5.67 6.48 45.43
N GLY A 567 5.72 7.61 44.73
CA GLY A 567 4.97 7.87 43.52
C GLY A 567 5.60 7.32 42.24
N GLU A 568 6.78 6.69 42.27
CA GLU A 568 7.46 6.25 41.04
C GLU A 568 6.63 5.19 40.27
N ASP A 569 6.05 4.23 41.00
CA ASP A 569 5.26 3.10 40.49
C ASP A 569 3.74 3.26 40.69
N ALA A 570 3.28 4.45 41.05
CA ALA A 570 1.87 4.71 41.33
C ALA A 570 0.98 4.57 40.09
N GLN A 571 -0.30 4.26 40.31
CA GLN A 571 -1.27 4.10 39.23
C GLN A 571 -1.74 5.45 38.67
N ALA A 572 -2.22 5.46 37.42
CA ALA A 572 -2.77 6.66 36.77
C ALA A 572 -3.80 7.41 37.64
N ASN A 573 -4.67 6.68 38.35
CA ASN A 573 -5.69 7.30 39.19
C ASN A 573 -5.09 8.05 40.38
N GLU A 574 -3.99 7.58 40.96
CA GLU A 574 -3.36 8.20 42.13
C GLU A 574 -2.71 9.54 41.77
N PHE A 575 -2.06 9.63 40.61
CA PHE A 575 -1.55 10.89 40.07
C PHE A 575 -2.68 11.88 39.79
N LYS A 576 -3.78 11.38 39.22
CA LYS A 576 -4.95 12.20 38.92
C LYS A 576 -5.59 12.75 40.20
N GLU A 577 -5.81 11.91 41.21
CA GLU A 577 -6.41 12.33 42.48
C GLU A 577 -5.58 13.41 43.16
N ARG A 578 -4.24 13.28 43.18
CA ARG A 578 -3.34 14.29 43.73
C ARG A 578 -3.34 15.57 42.92
N LEU A 579 -3.35 15.47 41.58
CA LEU A 579 -3.48 16.63 40.71
C LEU A 579 -4.79 17.37 40.97
N ASP A 580 -5.90 16.65 41.08
CA ASP A 580 -7.22 17.22 41.35
C ASP A 580 -7.26 17.88 42.75
N GLN A 581 -6.60 17.30 43.76
CA GLN A 581 -6.44 17.92 45.08
C GLN A 581 -5.67 19.25 45.02
N LEU A 582 -4.56 19.29 44.28
CA LEU A 582 -3.77 20.52 44.12
C LEU A 582 -4.52 21.58 43.29
N LYS A 583 -5.25 21.17 42.27
CA LYS A 583 -6.09 22.05 41.45
C LYS A 583 -7.25 22.65 42.22
N ALA A 584 -7.86 21.89 43.12
CA ALA A 584 -8.95 22.39 43.97
C ALA A 584 -8.53 23.62 44.80
N ILE A 585 -7.23 23.75 45.12
CA ILE A 585 -6.67 24.89 45.85
C ILE A 585 -6.09 25.94 44.90
N GLY A 586 -5.29 25.52 43.92
CA GLY A 586 -4.54 26.45 43.05
C GLY A 586 -5.37 27.07 41.92
N ASP A 587 -6.33 26.36 41.32
CA ASP A 587 -7.14 26.89 40.21
C ASP A 587 -7.98 28.11 40.62
N PRO A 588 -8.59 28.17 41.81
CA PRO A 588 -9.23 29.40 42.31
C PRO A 588 -8.29 30.61 42.40
N ILE A 589 -7.04 30.39 42.83
CA ILE A 589 -6.03 31.46 42.92
C ILE A 589 -5.64 31.92 41.51
N LEU A 590 -5.40 30.98 40.59
CA LEU A 590 -5.11 31.28 39.19
C LEU A 590 -6.28 32.01 38.50
N PHE A 591 -7.51 31.64 38.82
CA PHE A 591 -8.70 32.31 38.30
C PHE A 591 -8.75 33.77 38.75
N ARG A 592 -8.59 34.05 40.05
CA ARG A 592 -8.55 35.43 40.57
C ARG A 592 -7.38 36.23 39.97
N LEU A 593 -6.22 35.61 39.81
CA LEU A 593 -5.06 36.21 39.17
C LEU A 593 -5.34 36.58 37.69
N ASN A 594 -5.98 35.68 36.96
CA ASN A 594 -6.36 35.93 35.57
C ASN A 594 -7.42 37.04 35.46
N GLU A 595 -8.41 37.03 36.36
CA GLU A 595 -9.43 38.08 36.46
C GLU A 595 -8.81 39.44 36.74
N LEU A 596 -7.84 39.52 37.65
CA LEU A 596 -7.09 40.75 37.94
C LEU A 596 -6.40 41.32 36.70
N LYS A 597 -5.79 40.47 35.86
CA LYS A 597 -5.07 40.86 34.64
C LYS A 597 -6.00 41.22 33.49
N THR A 598 -7.11 40.50 33.32
CA THR A 598 -7.99 40.59 32.15
C THR A 598 -9.14 41.58 32.32
N ARG A 599 -9.65 41.76 33.54
CA ARG A 599 -10.78 42.65 33.83
C ARG A 599 -10.53 44.11 33.42
N PRO A 600 -9.36 44.74 33.65
CA PRO A 600 -9.14 46.14 33.25
C PRO A 600 -9.34 46.34 31.74
N THR A 601 -8.73 45.48 30.93
CA THR A 601 -8.86 45.51 29.46
C THR A 601 -10.29 45.22 29.01
N ALA A 602 -10.98 44.28 29.64
CA ALA A 602 -12.38 43.99 29.34
C ALA A 602 -13.30 45.19 29.65
N CYS A 603 -13.08 45.87 30.77
CA CYS A 603 -13.81 47.08 31.14
C CYS A 603 -13.52 48.25 30.17
N GLU A 604 -12.29 48.39 29.70
CA GLU A 604 -11.92 49.40 28.70
C GLU A 604 -12.61 49.13 27.35
N ASN A 605 -12.56 47.89 26.86
CA ASN A 605 -13.26 47.50 25.63
C ASN A 605 -14.78 47.70 25.73
N ALA A 606 -15.38 47.36 26.87
CA ALA A 606 -16.81 47.59 27.10
C ALA A 606 -17.17 49.08 27.08
N ARG A 607 -16.31 49.95 27.63
CA ARG A 607 -16.49 51.41 27.57
C ARG A 607 -16.39 51.94 26.15
N LEU A 608 -15.38 51.51 25.39
CA LEU A 608 -15.20 51.90 23.99
C LEU A 608 -16.42 51.52 23.15
N TYR A 609 -16.94 50.31 23.32
CA TYR A 609 -18.14 49.84 22.64
C TYR A 609 -19.39 50.65 23.01
N LEU A 610 -19.54 51.02 24.28
CA LEU A 610 -20.64 51.89 24.74
C LEU A 610 -20.55 53.29 24.10
N ASP A 611 -19.35 53.86 23.99
CA ASP A 611 -19.13 55.16 23.33
C ASP A 611 -19.43 55.11 21.82
N GLU A 612 -19.07 54.01 21.15
CA GLU A 612 -19.42 53.77 19.74
C GLU A 612 -20.93 53.67 19.52
N LEU A 613 -21.63 52.92 20.39
CA LEU A 613 -23.08 52.81 20.35
C LEU A 613 -23.78 54.16 20.59
N GLN A 614 -23.29 54.97 21.54
CA GLN A 614 -23.81 56.31 21.76
C GLN A 614 -23.66 57.20 20.53
N LYS A 615 -22.50 57.16 19.87
CA LYS A 615 -22.26 57.90 18.62
C LYS A 615 -23.18 57.42 17.50
N ALA A 616 -23.36 56.10 17.34
CA ALA A 616 -24.26 55.53 16.33
C ALA A 616 -25.73 55.94 16.56
N CYS A 617 -26.20 55.93 17.81
CA CYS A 617 -27.54 56.39 18.16
C CYS A 617 -27.73 57.90 17.88
N LEU A 618 -26.73 58.73 18.17
CA LEU A 618 -26.76 60.18 17.87
C LEU A 618 -26.78 60.46 16.36
N ILE A 619 -26.12 59.64 15.54
CA ILE A 619 -26.15 59.73 14.07
C ILE A 619 -27.53 59.30 13.52
N SER A 620 -28.24 58.38 14.19
CA SER A 620 -29.58 57.93 13.78
C SER A 620 -30.73 58.88 14.15
N GLN A 621 -30.47 59.89 14.98
CA GLN A 621 -31.46 60.89 15.42
C GLN A 621 -31.38 62.23 14.65
N ASN A 622 -30.37 62.40 13.80
CA ASN A 622 -30.28 63.46 12.79
C ASN A 622 -30.59 62.87 11.41
#